data_AF-A0A935R333-F1
#
_entry.id   AF-A0A935R333-F1
#
_cell.length_a   1.000
_cell.length_b   1.000
_cell.length_c   1.000
_cell.angle_alpha   90.00
_cell.angle_beta   90.00
_cell.angle_gamma   90.00
#
_symmetry.space_group_name_H-M   'P 1'
#
loop_
_entity.id
_entity.type
_entity.pdbx_description
1 polymer ?
#
loop_
_entity_poly.entity_id
_entity_poly.type
_entity_poly.pdbx_seq_one_letter_code
_entity_poly.pdbx_strand_id
1 'polypeptide(L)'
;MQRSTVLAALALLTACAVVLWPGPFAPGLIGHPTGDLAYHVWGTDWFGGELLQGRLPLYTRVTHLPDGGWLYHPDPLGALLALPLRPLGPALAWNLLVSLQVLAAAGGFVLGRALTDNDAGALTAGVVCAASPFGLGLIHSGLSEYQGLWGRGRRAAAATRGIGSP
;
A
#
# COMPACT_ATOMS: atom_id res chain seq x y z
N MET A 1 -23.64 -5.83 8.97
CA MET A 1 -22.44 -6.31 9.70
C MET A 1 -22.70 -6.10 11.19
N GLN A 2 -22.48 -7.10 12.04
CA GLN A 2 -22.73 -6.95 13.48
C GLN A 2 -21.78 -5.90 14.09
N ARG A 3 -22.23 -5.20 15.13
CA ARG A 3 -21.43 -4.16 15.84
C ARG A 3 -20.08 -4.71 16.33
N SER A 4 -20.05 -5.96 16.80
CA SER A 4 -18.84 -6.67 17.23
C SER A 4 -17.78 -6.77 16.13
N THR A 5 -18.17 -7.13 14.91
CA THR A 5 -17.25 -7.27 13.77
C THR A 5 -16.62 -5.94 13.37
N VAL A 6 -17.38 -4.84 13.42
CA VAL A 6 -16.84 -3.49 13.17
C VAL A 6 -15.78 -3.14 14.22
N LEU A 7 -16.08 -3.40 15.50
CA LEU A 7 -15.16 -3.14 16.59
C LEU A 7 -13.87 -3.97 16.47
N ALA A 8 -13.99 -5.25 16.09
CA ALA A 8 -12.83 -6.12 15.85
C ALA A 8 -11.93 -5.59 14.71
N ALA A 9 -12.53 -5.16 13.59
CA ALA A 9 -11.78 -4.59 12.48
C ALA A 9 -11.08 -3.28 12.88
N LEU A 10 -11.77 -2.40 13.62
CA LEU A 10 -11.21 -1.14 14.10
C LEU A 10 -10.08 -1.37 15.12
N ALA A 11 -10.25 -2.32 16.03
CA ALA A 11 -9.21 -2.70 16.98
C ALA A 11 -7.95 -3.20 16.27
N LEU A 12 -8.11 -4.05 15.25
CA LEU A 12 -6.99 -4.53 14.43
C LEU A 12 -6.27 -3.38 13.72
N LEU A 13 -7.02 -2.52 13.03
CA LEU A 13 -6.45 -1.35 12.34
C LEU A 13 -5.73 -0.41 13.30
N THR A 14 -6.31 -0.18 14.48
CA THR A 14 -5.73 0.67 15.53
C THR A 14 -4.44 0.05 16.05
N ALA A 15 -4.42 -1.25 16.34
CA ALA A 15 -3.23 -1.95 16.79
C ALA A 15 -2.10 -1.85 15.77
N CYS A 16 -2.38 -2.11 14.49
CA CYS A 16 -1.38 -1.96 13.44
C CYS A 16 -0.92 -0.51 13.27
N ALA A 17 -1.83 0.47 13.34
CA ALA A 17 -1.47 1.88 13.25
C ALA A 17 -0.57 2.31 14.42
N VAL A 18 -0.86 1.88 15.65
CA VAL A 18 -0.02 2.17 16.83
C VAL A 18 1.38 1.59 16.68
N VAL A 19 1.49 0.34 16.19
CA VAL A 19 2.79 -0.31 15.97
C VAL A 19 3.60 0.41 14.88
N LEU A 20 2.95 0.89 13.82
CA LEU A 20 3.62 1.52 12.68
C LEU A 20 3.79 3.04 12.84
N TRP A 21 3.10 3.68 13.81
CA TRP A 21 3.08 5.13 13.99
C TRP A 21 4.45 5.81 14.09
N PRO A 22 5.48 5.21 14.73
CA PRO A 22 6.80 5.84 14.76
C PRO A 22 7.46 5.91 13.38
N GLY A 23 7.09 5.01 12.46
CA GLY A 23 7.71 4.85 11.15
C GLY A 23 7.66 6.11 10.29
N PRO A 24 6.48 6.71 10.01
CA PRO A 24 6.34 7.95 9.27
C PRO A 24 7.31 9.06 9.65
N PHE A 25 7.56 9.21 10.94
CA PHE A 25 8.34 10.30 11.52
C PHE A 25 9.80 9.92 11.84
N ALA A 26 10.19 8.68 11.54
CA ALA A 26 11.56 8.25 11.70
C ALA A 26 12.48 9.05 10.76
N PRO A 27 13.72 9.36 11.18
CA PRO A 27 14.67 10.02 10.32
C PRO A 27 15.00 9.14 9.11
N GLY A 28 14.97 9.72 7.92
CA GLY A 28 15.25 9.03 6.66
C GLY A 28 14.00 8.47 5.98
N LEU A 29 14.24 7.53 5.08
CA LEU A 29 13.22 6.88 4.24
C LEU A 29 13.04 5.44 4.69
N ILE A 30 11.80 4.99 4.82
CA ILE A 30 11.47 3.58 5.06
C ILE A 30 11.83 2.77 3.82
N GLY A 31 12.77 1.83 3.97
CA GLY A 31 13.28 0.96 2.91
C GLY A 31 14.80 0.87 2.94
N HIS A 32 15.36 -0.09 2.22
CA HIS A 32 16.79 -0.33 2.16
C HIS A 32 17.42 0.58 1.09
N PRO A 33 18.52 1.29 1.41
CA PRO A 33 19.10 2.28 0.50
C PRO A 33 19.68 1.68 -0.79
N THR A 34 20.00 0.38 -0.80
CA THR A 34 20.48 -0.32 -1.99
C THR A 34 19.39 -1.10 -2.73
N GLY A 35 18.13 -0.99 -2.29
CA GLY A 35 16.98 -1.55 -3.00
C GLY A 35 16.44 -0.57 -4.05
N ASP A 36 15.18 -0.75 -4.42
CA ASP A 36 14.49 0.08 -5.41
C ASP A 36 13.93 1.39 -4.79
N LEU A 37 14.25 1.65 -3.52
CA LEU A 37 13.78 2.80 -2.75
C LEU A 37 13.93 4.13 -3.49
N ALA A 38 15.13 4.42 -4.02
CA ALA A 38 15.40 5.70 -4.68
C ALA A 38 14.50 5.89 -5.91
N TYR A 39 14.30 4.82 -6.69
CA TYR A 39 13.46 4.83 -7.87
C TYR A 39 11.99 5.07 -7.51
N HIS A 40 11.49 4.42 -6.45
CA HIS A 40 10.11 4.60 -6.03
C HIS A 40 9.85 5.98 -5.41
N VAL A 41 10.72 6.47 -4.53
CA VAL A 41 10.57 7.79 -3.90
C VAL A 41 10.59 8.88 -4.96
N TRP A 42 11.61 8.88 -5.82
CA TRP A 42 11.72 9.85 -6.91
C TRP A 42 10.57 9.69 -7.90
N GLY A 43 10.26 8.46 -8.32
CA GLY A 43 9.20 8.19 -9.30
C GLY A 43 7.83 8.64 -8.81
N THR A 44 7.52 8.42 -7.53
CA THR A 44 6.26 8.86 -6.89
C THR A 44 6.13 10.39 -6.94
N ASP A 45 7.19 11.11 -6.56
CA ASP A 45 7.19 12.58 -6.59
C ASP A 45 7.15 13.13 -8.03
N TRP A 46 7.97 12.58 -8.93
CA TRP A 46 8.01 12.95 -10.34
C TRP A 46 6.65 12.74 -11.02
N PHE A 47 6.04 11.57 -10.83
CA PHE A 47 4.75 11.23 -11.43
C PHE A 47 3.66 12.21 -10.98
N GLY A 48 3.60 12.51 -9.68
CA GLY A 48 2.71 13.56 -9.16
C GLY A 48 3.04 14.94 -9.71
N GLY A 49 4.33 15.25 -9.91
CA GLY A 49 4.84 16.50 -10.50
C GLY A 49 4.31 16.74 -11.91
N GLU A 50 4.45 15.74 -12.78
CA GLU A 50 3.95 15.78 -14.15
C GLU A 50 2.44 16.01 -14.19
N LEU A 51 1.69 15.28 -13.37
CA LEU A 51 0.23 15.40 -13.32
C LEU A 51 -0.24 16.78 -12.88
N LEU A 52 0.38 17.38 -11.85
CA LEU A 52 0.04 18.75 -11.42
C LEU A 52 0.35 19.79 -12.49
N GLN A 53 1.29 19.49 -13.39
CA GLN A 53 1.64 20.35 -14.51
C GLN A 53 0.83 20.02 -15.78
N GLY A 54 -0.20 19.17 -15.67
CA GLY A 54 -1.08 18.79 -16.77
C GLY A 54 -0.42 17.88 -17.81
N ARG A 55 0.68 17.22 -17.47
CA ARG A 55 1.42 16.33 -18.37
C ARG A 55 1.19 14.86 -18.02
N LEU A 56 1.20 14.01 -19.05
CA LEU A 56 1.18 12.57 -18.86
C LEU A 56 2.59 12.08 -18.47
N PRO A 57 2.75 11.42 -17.30
CA PRO A 57 4.04 10.95 -16.79
C PRO A 57 4.51 9.69 -17.51
N LEU A 58 4.79 9.81 -18.80
CA LEU A 58 5.23 8.70 -19.65
C LEU A 58 6.63 8.90 -20.22
N TYR A 59 7.12 10.14 -20.24
CA TYR A 59 8.42 10.49 -20.80
C TYR A 59 9.14 11.44 -19.86
N THR A 60 10.44 11.23 -19.69
CA THR A 60 11.28 12.08 -18.86
C THR A 60 12.62 12.36 -19.54
N ARG A 61 13.14 13.56 -19.32
CA ARG A 61 14.46 13.97 -19.83
C ARG A 61 15.60 13.64 -18.86
N VAL A 62 15.28 13.24 -17.63
CA VAL A 62 16.29 13.03 -16.58
C VAL A 62 16.80 11.59 -16.52
N THR A 63 16.17 10.66 -17.25
CA THR A 63 16.69 9.30 -17.47
C THR A 63 17.18 9.18 -18.91
N HIS A 64 18.09 8.25 -19.19
CA HIS A 64 18.58 7.99 -20.55
C HIS A 64 19.14 9.24 -21.26
N LEU A 65 20.03 9.96 -20.57
CA LEU A 65 20.71 11.12 -21.15
C LEU A 65 21.53 10.73 -22.40
N PRO A 66 21.63 11.61 -23.42
CA PRO A 66 21.12 12.99 -23.44
C PRO A 66 19.66 13.13 -23.89
N ASP A 67 19.10 12.09 -24.52
CA ASP A 67 17.86 12.20 -25.29
C ASP A 67 16.59 12.00 -24.47
N GLY A 68 16.70 11.64 -23.18
CA GLY A 68 15.55 11.27 -22.38
C GLY A 68 15.03 9.88 -22.74
N GLY A 69 13.93 9.48 -22.11
CA GLY A 69 13.32 8.19 -22.39
C GLY A 69 11.89 8.07 -21.94
N TRP A 70 11.20 7.10 -22.52
CA TRP A 70 9.92 6.63 -22.00
C TRP A 70 10.15 5.97 -20.64
N LEU A 71 9.34 6.34 -19.67
CA LEU A 71 9.43 5.84 -18.31
C LEU A 71 8.05 5.36 -17.86
N TYR A 72 7.99 4.08 -17.50
CA TYR A 72 6.84 3.51 -16.83
C TYR A 72 7.07 3.52 -15.32
N HIS A 73 6.36 4.39 -14.61
CA HIS A 73 6.34 4.34 -13.14
C HIS A 73 5.49 3.15 -12.70
N PRO A 74 6.03 2.21 -11.90
CA PRO A 74 5.35 0.96 -11.61
C PRO A 74 4.19 1.12 -10.62
N ASP A 75 4.12 2.23 -9.89
CA ASP A 75 3.06 2.50 -8.92
C ASP A 75 2.30 3.81 -9.15
N PRO A 76 1.56 3.93 -10.27
CA PRO A 76 0.79 5.14 -10.57
C PRO A 76 -0.30 5.42 -9.53
N LEU A 77 -0.85 4.38 -8.88
CA LEU A 77 -1.86 4.56 -7.83
C LEU A 77 -1.25 5.10 -6.54
N GLY A 78 -0.10 4.57 -6.11
CA GLY A 78 0.63 5.10 -4.96
C GLY A 78 1.07 6.55 -5.19
N ALA A 79 1.52 6.90 -6.40
CA ALA A 79 1.83 8.28 -6.76
C ALA A 79 0.62 9.22 -6.64
N LEU A 80 -0.57 8.78 -7.04
CA LEU A 80 -1.81 9.54 -6.87
C LEU A 80 -2.19 9.69 -5.39
N LEU A 81 -2.01 8.63 -4.58
CA LEU A 81 -2.26 8.67 -3.14
C LEU A 81 -1.25 9.55 -2.38
N ALA A 82 -0.03 9.64 -2.88
CA ALA A 82 1.03 10.49 -2.33
C ALA A 82 0.88 11.97 -2.75
N LEU A 83 0.13 12.28 -3.81
CA LEU A 83 -0.10 13.64 -4.30
C LEU A 83 -0.51 14.64 -3.21
N PRO A 84 -1.52 14.38 -2.36
CA PRO A 84 -1.88 15.29 -1.26
C PRO A 84 -0.80 15.40 -0.17
N LEU A 85 0.15 14.46 -0.11
CA LEU A 85 1.21 14.42 0.90
C LEU A 85 2.48 15.17 0.46
N ARG A 86 2.62 15.50 -0.83
CA ARG A 86 3.82 16.16 -1.37
C ARG A 86 4.25 17.45 -0.65
N PRO A 87 3.35 18.33 -0.16
CA PRO A 87 3.76 19.52 0.59
C PRO A 87 4.53 19.21 1.88
N LEU A 88 4.44 17.98 2.40
CA LEU A 88 5.15 17.51 3.58
C LEU A 88 6.63 17.17 3.31
N GLY A 89 7.04 17.22 2.05
CA GLY A 89 8.36 16.81 1.59
C GLY A 89 8.42 15.32 1.22
N PRO A 90 9.40 14.92 0.39
CA PRO A 90 9.45 13.58 -0.19
C PRO A 90 9.62 12.47 0.86
N ALA A 91 10.39 12.72 1.93
CA ALA A 91 10.63 11.73 2.97
C ALA A 91 9.36 11.39 3.76
N LEU A 92 8.68 12.40 4.28
CA LEU A 92 7.45 12.20 5.05
C LEU A 92 6.32 11.69 4.16
N ALA A 93 6.19 12.20 2.93
CA ALA A 93 5.20 11.70 1.97
C ALA A 93 5.40 10.20 1.67
N TRP A 94 6.65 9.79 1.43
CA TRP A 94 7.00 8.39 1.22
C TRP A 94 6.68 7.52 2.43
N ASN A 95 7.15 7.92 3.62
CA ASN A 95 6.96 7.11 4.82
C ASN A 95 5.47 6.97 5.18
N LEU A 96 4.67 8.01 4.97
CA LEU A 96 3.21 7.96 5.12
C LEU A 96 2.55 7.05 4.09
N LEU A 97 2.96 7.12 2.82
CA LEU A 97 2.47 6.25 1.75
C LEU A 97 2.70 4.78 2.12
N VAL A 98 3.94 4.39 2.44
CA VAL A 98 4.24 2.99 2.77
C VAL A 98 3.59 2.51 4.07
N SER A 99 3.27 3.43 4.97
CA SER A 99 2.51 3.12 6.19
C SER A 99 1.05 2.75 5.89
N LEU A 100 0.51 3.10 4.71
CA LEU A 100 -0.80 2.63 4.25
C LEU A 100 -0.84 1.11 4.05
N GLN A 101 0.30 0.40 4.08
CA GLN A 101 0.34 -1.06 4.15
C GLN A 101 -0.50 -1.61 5.31
N VAL A 102 -0.78 -0.84 6.37
CA VAL A 102 -1.73 -1.23 7.42
C VAL A 102 -3.10 -1.67 6.88
N LEU A 103 -3.50 -1.16 5.70
CA LEU A 103 -4.73 -1.56 5.03
C LEU A 103 -4.72 -3.03 4.57
N ALA A 104 -3.55 -3.67 4.47
CA ALA A 104 -3.43 -5.11 4.28
C ALA A 104 -4.10 -5.91 5.41
N ALA A 105 -4.05 -5.38 6.64
CA ALA A 105 -4.73 -5.97 7.78
C ALA A 105 -6.25 -5.99 7.59
N ALA A 106 -6.82 -4.88 7.10
CA ALA A 106 -8.24 -4.79 6.78
C ALA A 106 -8.63 -5.71 5.61
N GLY A 107 -7.78 -5.80 4.58
CA GLY A 107 -7.97 -6.72 3.46
C GLY A 107 -8.05 -8.18 3.92
N GLY A 108 -7.07 -8.61 4.73
CA GLY A 108 -7.04 -9.94 5.34
C GLY A 108 -8.24 -10.20 6.25
N PHE A 109 -8.63 -9.22 7.06
CA PHE A 109 -9.81 -9.33 7.92
C PHE A 109 -11.10 -9.52 7.12
N VAL A 110 -11.34 -8.68 6.11
CA VAL A 110 -12.55 -8.77 5.28
C VAL A 110 -12.61 -10.11 4.55
N LEU A 111 -11.48 -10.56 4.00
CA LEU A 111 -11.39 -11.87 3.34
C LEU A 111 -11.65 -13.01 4.32
N GLY A 112 -10.98 -13.01 5.46
CA GLY A 112 -11.15 -14.02 6.51
C GLY A 112 -12.59 -14.08 7.03
N ARG A 113 -13.25 -12.92 7.23
CA ARG A 113 -14.67 -12.89 7.60
C ARG A 113 -15.53 -13.52 6.53
N ALA A 114 -15.28 -13.19 5.26
CA ALA A 114 -16.10 -13.67 4.17
C ALA A 114 -16.00 -15.19 3.96
N LEU A 115 -14.87 -15.81 4.32
CA LEU A 115 -14.60 -17.24 4.19
C LEU A 115 -15.00 -18.06 5.42
N THR A 116 -14.77 -17.56 6.62
CA THR A 116 -14.92 -18.36 7.87
C THR A 116 -16.23 -18.10 8.61
N ASP A 117 -16.92 -17.02 8.25
CA ASP A 117 -17.95 -16.38 9.03
C ASP A 117 -17.65 -16.16 10.54
N ASN A 118 -16.37 -16.08 10.91
CA ASN A 118 -15.92 -15.94 12.30
C ASN A 118 -14.97 -14.74 12.48
N ASP A 119 -15.20 -13.94 13.53
CA ASP A 119 -14.36 -12.80 13.90
C ASP A 119 -12.92 -13.22 14.25
N ALA A 120 -12.72 -14.35 14.93
CA ALA A 120 -11.38 -14.84 15.28
C ALA A 120 -10.58 -15.24 14.02
N GLY A 121 -11.21 -15.97 13.09
CA GLY A 121 -10.58 -16.35 11.82
C GLY A 121 -10.21 -15.13 10.97
N ALA A 122 -11.06 -14.10 10.98
CA ALA A 122 -10.76 -12.84 10.32
C ALA A 122 -9.63 -12.04 10.96
N LEU A 123 -9.59 -11.96 12.29
CA LEU A 123 -8.49 -11.32 13.00
C LEU A 123 -7.16 -12.01 12.65
N THR A 124 -7.12 -13.34 12.70
CA THR A 124 -5.94 -14.12 12.30
C THR A 124 -5.54 -13.82 10.87
N ALA A 125 -6.48 -13.82 9.92
CA ALA A 125 -6.19 -13.51 8.52
C ALA A 125 -5.64 -12.09 8.34
N GLY A 126 -6.22 -11.11 9.05
CA GLY A 126 -5.74 -9.73 9.04
C GLY A 126 -4.32 -9.58 9.59
N VAL A 127 -4.02 -10.22 10.73
CA VAL A 127 -2.67 -10.23 11.32
C VAL A 127 -1.67 -10.89 10.38
N VAL A 128 -2.00 -12.04 9.80
CA VAL A 128 -1.12 -12.75 8.86
C VAL A 128 -0.84 -11.91 7.61
N CYS A 129 -1.83 -11.22 7.06
CA CYS A 129 -1.62 -10.32 5.92
C CYS A 129 -0.73 -9.13 6.29
N ALA A 130 -0.95 -8.51 7.44
CA ALA A 130 -0.17 -7.35 7.90
C ALA A 130 1.29 -7.72 8.23
N ALA A 131 1.50 -8.88 8.84
CA ALA A 131 2.81 -9.37 9.27
C ALA A 131 3.48 -10.31 8.25
N SER A 132 2.94 -10.39 7.03
CA SER A 132 3.46 -11.31 6.01
C SER A 132 4.92 -10.97 5.68
N PRO A 133 5.85 -11.94 5.76
CA PRO A 133 7.25 -11.71 5.38
C PRO A 133 7.40 -11.22 3.94
N PHE A 134 6.51 -11.63 3.05
CA PHE A 134 6.47 -11.13 1.67
C PHE A 134 6.18 -9.63 1.62
N GLY A 135 5.10 -9.18 2.28
CA GLY A 135 4.74 -7.76 2.32
C GLY A 135 5.80 -6.89 3.02
N LEU A 136 6.33 -7.37 4.14
CA LEU A 136 7.41 -6.70 4.86
C LEU A 136 8.71 -6.65 4.06
N GLY A 137 9.02 -7.71 3.30
CA GLY A 137 10.17 -7.76 2.39
C GLY A 137 10.07 -6.72 1.27
N LEU A 138 8.88 -6.51 0.71
CA LEU A 138 8.66 -5.48 -0.31
C LEU A 138 8.86 -4.06 0.25
N ILE A 139 8.33 -3.78 1.46
CA ILE A 139 8.59 -2.50 2.15
C ILE A 139 10.07 -2.33 2.44
N HIS A 140 10.73 -3.39 2.91
CA HIS A 140 12.17 -3.38 3.15
C HIS A 140 12.95 -3.07 1.87
N SER A 141 12.55 -3.60 0.71
CA SER A 141 13.16 -3.26 -0.57
C SER A 141 12.86 -1.84 -1.06
N GLY A 142 11.91 -1.14 -0.42
CA GLY A 142 11.48 0.21 -0.82
C GLY A 142 10.45 0.22 -1.95
N LEU A 143 9.64 -0.82 -2.08
CA LEU A 143 8.60 -0.96 -3.12
C LEU A 143 7.23 -0.50 -2.62
N SER A 144 6.43 0.11 -3.51
CA SER A 144 5.09 0.62 -3.20
C SER A 144 3.94 -0.01 -4.02
N GLU A 145 4.22 -0.55 -5.21
CA GLU A 145 3.21 -1.05 -6.18
C GLU A 145 2.29 -2.17 -5.65
N TYR A 146 2.74 -2.94 -4.67
CA TYR A 146 1.98 -4.06 -4.11
C TYR A 146 1.00 -3.65 -3.01
N GLN A 147 1.00 -2.39 -2.58
CA GLN A 147 0.08 -1.88 -1.56
C GLN A 147 -1.39 -1.94 -2.02
N GLY A 148 -1.64 -1.87 -3.34
CA GLY A 148 -2.99 -1.95 -3.91
C GLY A 148 -3.60 -3.36 -3.97
N LEU A 149 -2.84 -4.43 -3.72
CA LEU A 149 -3.33 -5.80 -3.89
C LEU A 149 -4.36 -6.24 -2.84
N TRP A 150 -4.34 -5.64 -1.66
CA TRP A 150 -5.10 -6.13 -0.50
C TRP A 150 -6.60 -5.79 -0.53
N GLY A 151 -7.02 -4.87 -1.40
CA GLY A 151 -8.43 -4.47 -1.55
C GLY A 151 -9.31 -5.45 -2.34
N ARG A 152 -8.74 -6.48 -2.99
CA ARG A 152 -9.49 -7.37 -3.91
C ARG A 152 -10.31 -8.48 -3.22
N GLY A 153 -10.22 -8.63 -1.89
CA GLY A 153 -10.84 -9.74 -1.15
C GLY A 153 -12.36 -9.89 -1.33
N ARG A 154 -13.10 -8.79 -1.53
CA ARG A 154 -14.56 -8.85 -1.70
C ARG A 154 -15.02 -9.50 -3.00
N ARG A 155 -14.27 -9.32 -4.11
CA ARG A 155 -14.63 -9.92 -5.40
C ARG A 155 -14.32 -11.42 -5.44
N ALA A 156 -13.20 -11.83 -4.83
CA ALA A 156 -12.85 -13.24 -4.68
C ALA A 156 -13.88 -14.00 -3.82
N ALA A 157 -14.35 -13.39 -2.71
CA ALA A 157 -15.35 -14.00 -1.85
C ALA A 157 -16.77 -14.04 -2.46
N ALA A 158 -17.10 -13.12 -3.37
CA ALA A 158 -18.36 -13.18 -4.13
C ALA A 158 -18.35 -14.30 -5.18
N ALA A 159 -17.19 -14.56 -5.81
CA ALA A 159 -17.03 -15.63 -6.78
C ALA A 159 -17.16 -17.04 -6.15
N THR A 160 -16.70 -17.23 -4.91
CA THR A 160 -16.78 -18.53 -4.23
C THR A 160 -18.18 -18.88 -3.73
N ARG A 161 -19.06 -17.89 -3.50
CA ARG A 161 -20.46 -18.12 -3.09
C ARG A 161 -21.39 -18.54 -4.23
N GLY A 162 -20.95 -18.42 -5.49
CA GLY A 162 -21.72 -18.84 -6.67
C GLY A 162 -21.49 -20.29 -7.12
N ILE A 163 -20.57 -21.02 -6.48
CA ILE A 163 -20.15 -22.37 -6.90
C ILE A 163 -20.80 -23.47 -6.02
N GLY A 164 -21.56 -23.08 -4.99
CA GLY A 164 -22.20 -24.00 -4.04
C GLY A 164 -23.70 -23.77 -3.94
N SER A 165 -24.46 -24.19 -4.95
CA SER A 165 -25.91 -24.46 -4.83
C SER A 165 -26.27 -25.49 -5.90
N PRO A 166 -26.67 -26.72 -5.55
CA PRO A 166 -27.31 -27.64 -6.49
C PRO A 166 -28.67 -27.12 -6.95
#